data_AF-A0A4Q7UTJ1-F1
#
_entry.id   AF-A0A4Q7UTJ1-F1
#
_cell.length_a   1.000
_cell.length_b   1.000
_cell.length_c   1.000
_cell.angle_alpha   90.00
_cell.angle_beta   90.00
_cell.angle_gamma   90.00
#
_symmetry.space_group_name_H-M   'P 1'
#
loop_
_entity.id
_entity.type
_entity.pdbx_description
1 polymer ?
#
loop_
_entity_poly.entity_id
_entity_poly.type
_entity_poly.pdbx_seq_one_letter_code
_entity_poly.pdbx_strand_id
1 'polypeptide(L)'
;MPARLPDGPAPQLSFDELGTPLREVTFVVLDLETTGGSSRQHAITEVGAVKVRGGERIGELGTLVDPGIAIPPDIARLTGITTSMVGGAPPLPVVLPSVLEFLSGSVLVAHNAPFDAGFLRAACEQLGQAWPRPPVLCTARLARAVLPRTECPSVRLGALAAHFGCTTEPNHRALTDARATVEVLHHLLERIGNLGVQSLEELLALAKTASAHRPTQRQRQQRHLARDVPSAPGVYLFRGTGDEVLYVGTSGDLHRRVRSYFTAGERRRRIRDMVAQAERVDTVVCAHALEAGVRELRLISAHRPRYNRRSRNPGRVWWVAPTAEAFPRLSIVATPREGALGPFGSQRVASDAVDVLLDAVPLRRCSQRIPARNPTASPCALHELGHCAAPCAGHQAVEEYAPAVHAWHDLVSGADDAPLHTLAATVAERSADERYESAARARDRLAGLVGGLDRAQTLATFAALEEVVGARPDGRGGWELAVVRFGRLAGAGVAPRGVRPMPVVESLCASAQTVLPGPGPLRGAPPEEVRLVYRWLTTGGTRLVRCDPSWSEPAHGAGSWREWAERARAAAGTDGAAAPSEQSLGRA
;
A
#
# COMPACT_ATOMS: atom_id res chain seq x y z
N MET A 1 -12.34 -29.58 -0.12
CA MET A 1 -11.64 -28.81 -1.18
C MET A 1 -11.35 -27.42 -0.66
N PRO A 2 -10.10 -26.94 -0.63
CA PRO A 2 -9.82 -25.64 -0.04
C PRO A 2 -10.35 -24.53 -0.96
N ALA A 3 -11.11 -23.61 -0.38
CA ALA A 3 -11.71 -22.48 -1.05
C ALA A 3 -10.62 -21.58 -1.68
N ARG A 4 -10.69 -21.40 -3.00
CA ARG A 4 -9.88 -20.41 -3.71
C ARG A 4 -10.36 -19.02 -3.29
N LEU A 5 -9.51 -18.28 -2.59
CA LEU A 5 -9.64 -16.83 -2.44
C LEU A 5 -9.69 -16.21 -3.86
N PRO A 6 -10.61 -15.28 -4.14
CA PRO A 6 -10.67 -14.62 -5.44
C PRO A 6 -9.39 -13.80 -5.67
N ASP A 7 -8.76 -14.01 -6.83
CA ASP A 7 -7.67 -13.18 -7.34
C ASP A 7 -8.12 -11.71 -7.43
N GLY A 8 -7.81 -10.95 -6.39
CA GLY A 8 -8.02 -9.50 -6.37
C GLY A 8 -7.16 -8.84 -7.45
N PRO A 9 -7.66 -7.78 -8.13
CA PRO A 9 -6.87 -7.08 -9.13
C PRO A 9 -5.63 -6.45 -8.48
N ALA A 10 -4.44 -6.78 -9.01
CA ALA A 10 -3.18 -6.21 -8.55
C ALA A 10 -3.25 -4.66 -8.47
N PRO A 11 -2.86 -4.06 -7.33
CA PRO A 11 -2.99 -2.62 -7.11
C PRO A 11 -2.15 -1.82 -8.11
N GLN A 12 -2.65 -0.63 -8.49
CA GLN A 12 -1.84 0.40 -9.12
C GLN A 12 -0.76 0.79 -8.10
N LEU A 13 0.49 0.50 -8.43
CA LEU A 13 1.63 0.71 -7.54
C LEU A 13 1.74 2.20 -7.22
N SER A 14 1.69 2.52 -5.93
CA SER A 14 1.74 3.86 -5.36
C SER A 14 3.18 4.39 -5.24
N PHE A 15 3.29 5.63 -4.74
CA PHE A 15 4.48 6.46 -4.53
C PHE A 15 5.76 5.80 -3.95
N ASP A 16 5.70 4.61 -3.35
CA ASP A 16 6.79 4.05 -2.53
C ASP A 16 7.68 3.01 -3.24
N GLU A 17 7.72 2.95 -4.57
CA GLU A 17 8.58 1.99 -5.29
C GLU A 17 9.79 2.65 -5.96
N LEU A 18 10.44 3.60 -5.28
CA LEU A 18 11.82 3.92 -5.60
C LEU A 18 12.68 2.81 -5.02
N GLY A 19 13.02 1.84 -5.85
CA GLY A 19 13.89 0.76 -5.41
C GLY A 19 15.24 1.24 -4.84
N THR A 20 15.99 0.41 -4.15
CA THR A 20 17.33 0.78 -3.66
C THR A 20 18.32 0.78 -4.84
N PRO A 21 18.99 1.90 -5.21
CA PRO A 21 19.95 1.91 -6.33
C PRO A 21 21.09 0.92 -6.11
N LEU A 22 21.42 0.08 -7.09
CA LEU A 22 22.39 -1.02 -6.91
C LEU A 22 23.78 -0.55 -6.43
N ARG A 23 24.21 0.65 -6.82
CA ARG A 23 25.49 1.23 -6.37
C ARG A 23 25.51 1.54 -4.87
N GLU A 24 24.35 1.78 -4.27
CA GLU A 24 24.20 2.13 -2.85
C GLU A 24 23.98 0.89 -1.98
N VAL A 25 23.63 -0.25 -2.58
CA VAL A 25 23.38 -1.52 -1.91
C VAL A 25 24.69 -2.13 -1.41
N THR A 26 24.68 -2.58 -0.16
CA THR A 26 25.74 -3.41 0.40
C THR A 26 25.34 -4.87 0.25
N PHE A 27 26.18 -5.66 -0.44
CA PHE A 27 26.03 -7.10 -0.58
C PHE A 27 26.99 -7.80 0.37
N VAL A 28 26.54 -8.85 1.03
CA VAL A 28 27.41 -9.80 1.70
C VAL A 28 27.30 -11.12 0.96
N VAL A 29 28.36 -11.47 0.24
CA VAL A 29 28.49 -12.74 -0.45
C VAL A 29 29.01 -13.75 0.55
N LEU A 30 28.23 -14.77 0.85
CA LEU A 30 28.49 -15.76 1.88
C LEU A 30 28.48 -17.17 1.29
N ASP A 31 29.37 -17.99 1.82
CA ASP A 31 29.49 -19.41 1.52
C ASP A 31 29.80 -20.16 2.82
N LEU A 32 29.27 -21.38 2.95
CA LEU A 32 29.45 -22.24 4.13
C LEU A 32 29.93 -23.62 3.73
N GLU A 33 30.95 -24.11 4.42
CA GLU A 33 31.26 -25.54 4.45
C GLU A 33 30.59 -26.20 5.65
N THR A 34 30.11 -27.42 5.47
CA THR A 34 29.26 -28.12 6.45
C THR A 34 29.60 -29.60 6.51
N THR A 35 29.21 -30.27 7.60
CA THR A 35 29.37 -31.72 7.75
C THR A 35 28.41 -32.55 6.90
N GLY A 36 27.54 -31.91 6.09
CA GLY A 36 26.62 -32.57 5.16
C GLY A 36 25.46 -31.67 4.72
N GLY A 37 24.55 -32.19 3.89
CA GLY A 37 23.62 -31.36 3.13
C GLY A 37 22.37 -30.83 3.85
N SER A 38 22.14 -31.18 5.13
CA SER A 38 20.90 -30.88 5.84
C SER A 38 21.15 -30.00 7.06
N SER A 39 20.58 -28.79 7.08
CA SER A 39 20.70 -27.83 8.18
C SER A 39 20.06 -28.28 9.50
N ARG A 40 19.28 -29.36 9.49
CA ARG A 40 18.69 -29.94 10.70
C ARG A 40 19.58 -31.00 11.36
N GLN A 41 20.48 -31.61 10.60
CA GLN A 41 21.24 -32.79 11.01
C GLN A 41 22.76 -32.57 11.00
N HIS A 42 23.22 -31.53 10.30
CA HIS A 42 24.64 -31.26 10.08
C HIS A 42 25.02 -29.90 10.63
N ALA A 43 26.31 -29.73 10.89
CA ALA A 43 26.88 -28.54 11.50
C ALA A 43 27.75 -27.77 10.49
N ILE A 44 27.94 -26.48 10.75
CA ILE A 44 28.84 -25.60 9.98
C ILE A 44 30.28 -25.86 10.42
N THR A 45 31.19 -25.97 9.45
CA THR A 45 32.63 -26.24 9.67
C THR A 45 33.53 -25.09 9.23
N GLU A 46 33.06 -24.25 8.30
CA GLU A 46 33.76 -23.03 7.87
C GLU A 46 32.74 -21.99 7.42
N VAL A 47 33.02 -20.72 7.72
CA VAL A 47 32.26 -19.56 7.23
C VAL A 47 33.18 -18.69 6.41
N GLY A 48 32.76 -18.37 5.18
CA GLY A 48 33.41 -17.38 4.32
C GLY A 48 32.42 -16.32 3.90
N ALA A 49 32.76 -15.04 4.11
CA ALA A 49 31.92 -13.93 3.72
C ALA A 49 32.75 -12.76 3.19
N VAL A 50 32.29 -12.16 2.10
CA VAL A 50 32.89 -10.97 1.49
C VAL A 50 31.82 -9.88 1.40
N LYS A 51 32.09 -8.71 1.97
CA LYS A 51 31.21 -7.55 1.93
C LYS A 51 31.62 -6.64 0.79
N VAL A 52 30.67 -6.26 -0.04
CA VAL A 52 30.88 -5.48 -1.26
C VAL A 52 29.90 -4.32 -1.32
N ARG A 53 30.37 -3.14 -1.70
CA ARG A 53 29.52 -1.98 -1.99
C ARG A 53 30.09 -1.20 -3.17
N GLY A 54 29.25 -0.80 -4.12
CA GLY A 54 29.69 -0.03 -5.28
C GLY A 54 30.68 -0.74 -6.21
N GLY A 55 30.80 -2.07 -6.13
CA GLY A 55 31.79 -2.85 -6.88
C GLY A 55 33.11 -3.05 -6.14
N GLU A 56 33.30 -2.42 -4.97
CA GLU A 56 34.50 -2.56 -4.15
C GLU A 56 34.28 -3.53 -2.99
N ARG A 57 35.30 -4.33 -2.69
CA ARG A 57 35.32 -5.20 -1.49
C ARG A 57 35.64 -4.31 -0.28
N ILE A 58 34.73 -4.24 0.67
CA ILE A 58 34.84 -3.38 1.87
C ILE A 58 35.08 -4.16 3.15
N GLY A 59 35.11 -5.49 3.09
CA GLY A 59 35.47 -6.33 4.24
C GLY A 59 35.38 -7.82 3.91
N GLU A 60 36.09 -8.63 4.67
CA GLU A 60 36.06 -10.08 4.58
C GLU A 60 35.99 -10.70 5.98
N LEU A 61 35.32 -11.84 6.08
CA LEU A 61 35.26 -12.67 7.27
C LEU A 61 35.48 -14.11 6.83
N GLY A 62 36.51 -14.75 7.38
CA GLY A 62 36.82 -16.15 7.14
C GLY A 62 37.19 -16.82 8.46
N THR A 63 36.50 -17.90 8.82
CA THR A 63 36.80 -18.62 10.06
C THR A 63 36.37 -20.08 9.96
N LEU A 64 37.21 -20.96 10.52
CA LEU A 64 36.81 -22.34 10.80
C LEU A 64 35.89 -22.35 12.01
N VAL A 65 34.99 -23.33 12.05
CA VAL A 65 34.04 -23.52 13.14
C VAL A 65 34.22 -24.93 13.66
N ASP A 66 34.35 -25.09 14.98
CA ASP A 66 34.27 -26.40 15.61
C ASP A 66 32.82 -26.89 15.59
N PRO A 67 32.49 -27.95 14.81
CA PRO A 67 31.13 -28.48 14.75
C PRO A 67 30.77 -29.36 15.96
N GLY A 68 31.72 -29.64 16.86
CA GLY A 68 31.54 -30.53 18.02
C GLY A 68 31.45 -32.02 17.65
N ILE A 69 31.68 -32.37 16.38
CA ILE A 69 31.65 -33.74 15.85
C ILE A 69 32.82 -33.98 14.89
N ALA A 70 33.21 -35.24 14.71
CA ALA A 70 34.23 -35.60 13.72
C ALA A 70 33.76 -35.29 12.28
N ILE A 71 34.65 -34.78 11.44
CA ILE A 71 34.34 -34.50 10.03
C ILE A 71 34.24 -35.82 9.25
N PRO A 72 33.13 -36.10 8.55
CA PRO A 72 32.99 -37.31 7.75
C PRO A 72 34.09 -37.39 6.66
N PRO A 73 34.66 -38.59 6.39
CA PRO A 73 35.76 -38.73 5.43
C PRO A 73 35.46 -38.18 4.03
N ASP A 74 34.22 -38.31 3.55
CA ASP A 74 33.82 -37.81 2.23
C ASP A 74 33.77 -36.28 2.18
N ILE A 75 33.36 -35.62 3.28
CA ILE A 75 33.38 -34.16 3.41
C ILE A 75 34.80 -33.64 3.49
N ALA A 76 35.66 -34.30 4.27
CA ALA A 76 37.08 -33.95 4.37
C ALA A 76 37.79 -34.08 3.01
N ARG A 77 37.43 -35.09 2.22
CA ARG A 77 37.96 -35.26 0.85
C ARG A 77 37.49 -34.16 -0.10
N LEU A 78 36.25 -33.69 0.06
CA LEU A 78 35.66 -32.65 -0.79
C LEU A 78 36.20 -31.25 -0.48
N THR A 79 36.26 -30.90 0.80
CA THR A 79 36.56 -29.53 1.27
C THR A 79 38.02 -29.33 1.70
N GLY A 80 38.73 -30.43 1.95
CA GLY A 80 40.05 -30.41 2.58
C GLY A 80 40.03 -30.09 4.07
N ILE A 81 38.86 -29.86 4.69
CA ILE A 81 38.73 -29.59 6.13
C ILE A 81 38.81 -30.89 6.90
N THR A 82 39.81 -31.04 7.76
CA THR A 82 39.99 -32.22 8.61
C THR A 82 39.49 -31.99 10.03
N THR A 83 39.19 -33.06 10.76
CA THR A 83 38.85 -32.99 12.20
C THR A 83 39.94 -32.30 13.03
N SER A 84 41.21 -32.43 12.65
CA SER A 84 42.32 -31.76 13.33
C SER A 84 42.33 -30.24 13.11
N MET A 85 41.86 -29.76 11.96
CA MET A 85 41.77 -28.32 11.67
C MET A 85 40.68 -27.64 12.51
N VAL A 86 39.53 -28.30 12.68
CA VAL A 86 38.38 -27.73 13.41
C VAL A 86 38.49 -27.91 14.92
N GLY A 87 39.24 -28.88 15.42
CA GLY A 87 39.34 -29.17 16.86
C GLY A 87 39.97 -28.07 17.73
N GLY A 88 40.59 -27.05 17.12
CA GLY A 88 41.07 -25.84 17.80
C GLY A 88 40.33 -24.56 17.39
N ALA A 89 39.31 -24.67 16.55
CA ALA A 89 38.54 -23.54 16.05
C ALA A 89 37.47 -23.10 17.07
N PRO A 90 37.02 -21.83 17.03
CA PRO A 90 35.92 -21.39 17.89
C PRO A 90 34.62 -22.15 17.54
N PRO A 91 33.80 -22.53 18.54
CA PRO A 91 32.54 -23.19 18.29
C PRO A 91 31.50 -22.20 17.75
N LEU A 92 30.45 -22.72 17.10
CA LEU A 92 29.42 -21.90 16.45
C LEU A 92 28.79 -20.80 17.33
N PRO A 93 28.52 -21.00 18.64
CA PRO A 93 27.99 -19.94 19.51
C PRO A 93 28.90 -18.72 19.64
N VAL A 94 30.22 -18.89 19.46
CA VAL A 94 31.21 -17.80 19.49
C VAL A 94 31.28 -17.10 18.14
N VAL A 95 31.13 -17.84 17.04
CA VAL A 95 31.27 -17.32 15.67
C VAL A 95 30.00 -16.61 15.18
N LEU A 96 28.82 -17.16 15.48
CA LEU A 96 27.54 -16.70 14.93
C LEU A 96 27.25 -15.21 15.15
N PRO A 97 27.47 -14.61 16.35
CA PRO A 97 27.22 -13.18 16.55
C PRO A 97 27.97 -12.28 15.57
N SER A 98 29.27 -12.56 15.34
CA SER A 98 30.09 -11.80 14.39
C SER A 98 29.60 -11.96 12.94
N VAL A 99 29.10 -13.14 12.57
CA VAL A 99 28.50 -13.37 11.25
C VAL A 99 27.22 -12.57 11.06
N LEU A 100 26.34 -12.53 12.08
CA LEU A 100 25.09 -11.78 12.04
C LEU A 100 25.34 -10.26 12.01
N GLU A 101 26.32 -9.78 12.78
CA GLU A 101 26.77 -8.39 12.72
C GLU A 101 27.32 -8.04 11.34
N PHE A 102 28.13 -8.94 10.76
CA PHE A 102 28.66 -8.75 9.41
C PHE A 102 27.54 -8.68 8.36
N LEU A 103 26.43 -9.40 8.54
CA LEU A 103 25.26 -9.38 7.65
C LEU A 103 24.33 -8.16 7.84
N SER A 104 24.45 -7.43 8.95
CA SER A 104 23.51 -6.37 9.30
C SER A 104 23.42 -5.28 8.22
N GLY A 105 22.19 -4.87 7.88
CA GLY A 105 21.92 -3.83 6.88
C GLY A 105 22.30 -4.18 5.43
N SER A 106 22.57 -5.46 5.13
CA SER A 106 23.04 -5.91 3.81
C SER A 106 22.09 -6.90 3.12
N VAL A 107 22.33 -7.14 1.84
CA VAL A 107 21.70 -8.21 1.06
C VAL A 107 22.58 -9.45 1.13
N LEU A 108 22.02 -10.56 1.63
CA LEU A 108 22.71 -11.85 1.64
C LEU A 108 22.75 -12.42 0.22
N VAL A 109 23.95 -12.67 -0.29
CA VAL A 109 24.19 -13.27 -1.60
C VAL A 109 24.89 -14.60 -1.42
N ALA A 110 24.44 -15.64 -2.12
CA ALA A 110 25.12 -16.94 -2.09
C ALA A 110 24.85 -17.75 -3.37
N HIS A 111 25.77 -18.64 -3.72
CA HIS A 111 25.62 -19.54 -4.86
C HIS A 111 24.82 -20.78 -4.43
N ASN A 112 23.51 -20.76 -4.68
CA ASN A 112 22.51 -21.65 -4.05
C ASN A 112 22.05 -21.20 -2.63
N ALA A 113 21.86 -19.89 -2.47
CA ALA A 113 21.46 -19.24 -1.23
C ALA A 113 20.40 -19.89 -0.30
N PRO A 114 19.38 -20.67 -0.76
CA PRO A 114 18.52 -21.41 0.16
C PRO A 114 19.28 -22.37 1.10
N PHE A 115 20.43 -22.88 0.67
CA PHE A 115 21.31 -23.72 1.48
C PHE A 115 21.91 -22.92 2.65
N ASP A 116 22.73 -21.91 2.34
CA ASP A 116 23.47 -21.12 3.33
C ASP A 116 22.55 -20.38 4.30
N ALA A 117 21.52 -19.72 3.76
CA ALA A 117 20.50 -19.04 4.57
C ALA A 117 19.72 -20.03 5.45
N GLY A 118 19.55 -21.28 5.00
CA GLY A 118 18.92 -22.35 5.76
C GLY A 118 19.75 -22.79 6.96
N PHE A 119 21.07 -22.92 6.80
CA PHE A 119 22.00 -23.22 7.88
C PHE A 119 22.10 -22.11 8.92
N LEU A 120 22.26 -20.85 8.49
CA LEU A 120 22.31 -19.73 9.43
C LEU A 120 21.00 -19.53 10.20
N ARG A 121 19.85 -19.71 9.53
CA ARG A 121 18.54 -19.65 10.18
C ARG A 121 18.39 -20.74 11.24
N ALA A 122 18.79 -21.97 10.92
CA ALA A 122 18.75 -23.08 11.87
C ALA A 122 19.69 -22.85 13.07
N ALA A 123 20.90 -22.34 12.82
CA ALA A 123 21.85 -21.97 13.88
C ALA A 123 21.29 -20.89 14.81
N CYS A 124 20.62 -19.87 14.27
CA CYS A 124 19.95 -18.85 15.08
C CYS A 124 18.85 -19.44 15.96
N GLU A 125 18.01 -20.31 15.38
CA GLU A 125 16.92 -20.98 16.10
C GLU A 125 17.44 -21.87 17.24
N GLN A 126 18.50 -22.64 16.98
CA GLN A 126 19.14 -23.51 17.98
C GLN A 126 19.78 -22.73 19.13
N LEU A 127 20.33 -21.54 18.84
CA LEU A 127 21.03 -20.71 19.83
C LEU A 127 20.17 -19.60 20.44
N GLY A 128 18.86 -19.59 20.17
CA GLY A 128 17.94 -18.58 20.68
C GLY A 128 18.22 -17.15 20.18
N GLN A 129 18.89 -17.01 19.03
CA GLN A 129 19.25 -15.73 18.42
C GLN A 129 18.18 -15.29 17.40
N ALA A 130 17.94 -13.99 17.30
CA ALA A 130 16.99 -13.45 16.32
C ALA A 130 17.58 -13.49 14.90
N TRP A 131 16.93 -14.20 13.97
CA TRP A 131 17.32 -14.17 12.56
C TRP A 131 16.97 -12.80 11.93
N PRO A 132 17.94 -12.05 11.38
CA PRO A 132 17.73 -10.68 10.86
C PRO A 132 16.87 -10.59 9.59
N ARG A 133 16.53 -11.73 8.96
CA ARG A 133 15.71 -11.81 7.73
C ARG A 133 16.19 -10.86 6.60
N PRO A 134 17.48 -10.86 6.23
CA PRO A 134 17.98 -10.00 5.15
C PRO A 134 17.33 -10.37 3.81
N PRO A 135 17.24 -9.44 2.85
CA PRO A 135 16.95 -9.78 1.46
C PRO A 135 17.98 -10.79 0.94
N VAL A 136 17.54 -11.81 0.21
CA VAL A 136 18.41 -12.90 -0.28
C VAL A 136 18.47 -12.92 -1.80
N LEU A 137 19.69 -12.92 -2.35
CA LEU A 137 19.97 -13.05 -3.77
C LEU A 137 20.75 -14.35 -4.05
N CYS A 138 20.24 -15.17 -4.97
CA CYS A 138 20.90 -16.41 -5.37
C CYS A 138 21.59 -16.24 -6.73
N THR A 139 22.93 -16.30 -6.78
CA THR A 139 23.69 -16.09 -8.03
C THR A 139 23.41 -17.18 -9.06
N ALA A 140 23.18 -18.43 -8.64
CA ALA A 140 22.77 -19.52 -9.54
C ALA A 140 21.41 -19.26 -10.22
N ARG A 141 20.44 -18.71 -9.47
CA ARG A 141 19.13 -18.34 -10.05
C ARG A 141 19.26 -17.12 -10.96
N LEU A 142 20.08 -16.14 -10.56
CA LEU A 142 20.37 -14.97 -11.38
C LEU A 142 21.03 -15.37 -12.71
N ALA A 143 22.04 -16.24 -12.66
CA ALA A 143 22.72 -16.80 -13.83
C ALA A 143 21.74 -17.49 -14.78
N ARG A 144 20.84 -18.36 -14.26
CA ARG A 144 19.79 -19.00 -15.09
C ARG A 144 18.85 -18.00 -15.75
N ALA A 145 18.57 -16.87 -15.08
CA ALA A 145 17.73 -15.84 -15.66
C ALA A 145 18.43 -15.12 -16.82
N VAL A 146 19.74 -14.88 -16.72
CA VAL A 146 20.44 -13.96 -17.64
C VAL A 146 21.32 -14.63 -18.69
N LEU A 147 21.72 -15.88 -18.46
CA LEU A 147 22.54 -16.69 -19.37
C LEU A 147 21.67 -17.73 -20.10
N PRO A 148 21.62 -17.68 -21.45
CA PRO A 148 21.01 -18.76 -22.23
C PRO A 148 21.74 -20.09 -22.01
N ARG A 149 21.01 -21.20 -22.02
CA ARG A 149 21.60 -22.55 -21.92
C ARG A 149 22.57 -22.89 -23.04
N THR A 150 22.40 -22.27 -24.21
CA THR A 150 23.32 -22.40 -25.35
C THR A 150 24.66 -21.73 -25.10
N GLU A 151 24.72 -20.76 -24.19
CA GLU A 151 25.94 -20.06 -23.84
C GLU A 151 26.63 -20.68 -22.62
N CYS A 152 25.86 -20.96 -21.57
CA CYS A 152 26.39 -21.58 -20.36
C CYS A 152 25.53 -22.79 -19.99
N PRO A 153 25.93 -24.01 -20.37
CA PRO A 153 25.15 -25.24 -20.15
C PRO A 153 24.96 -25.58 -18.66
N SER A 154 25.90 -25.17 -17.82
CA SER A 154 25.95 -25.45 -16.38
C SER A 154 26.08 -24.15 -15.60
N VAL A 155 25.23 -23.97 -14.58
CA VAL A 155 25.29 -22.80 -13.68
C VAL A 155 25.91 -23.14 -12.32
N ARG A 156 26.73 -24.19 -12.24
CA ARG A 156 27.56 -24.47 -11.05
C ARG A 156 28.61 -23.37 -10.90
N LEU A 157 29.02 -23.06 -9.67
CA LEU A 157 29.96 -21.96 -9.40
C LEU A 157 31.24 -22.07 -10.23
N GLY A 158 31.92 -23.23 -10.21
CA GLY A 158 33.12 -23.46 -11.01
C GLY A 158 32.90 -23.32 -12.53
N ALA A 159 31.73 -23.72 -13.05
CA ALA A 159 31.41 -23.54 -14.46
C ALA A 159 31.19 -22.07 -14.83
N LEU A 160 30.57 -21.29 -13.93
CA LEU A 160 30.40 -19.84 -14.13
C LEU A 160 31.72 -19.10 -14.00
N ALA A 161 32.55 -19.45 -13.02
CA ALA A 161 33.88 -18.86 -12.83
C ALA A 161 34.75 -19.07 -14.07
N ALA A 162 34.79 -20.31 -14.61
CA ALA A 162 35.49 -20.61 -15.86
C ALA A 162 34.89 -19.86 -17.06
N HIS A 163 33.55 -19.79 -17.17
CA HIS A 163 32.87 -19.09 -18.27
C HIS A 163 33.19 -17.60 -18.31
N PHE A 164 33.24 -16.95 -17.15
CA PHE A 164 33.54 -15.52 -17.06
C PHE A 164 35.04 -15.20 -17.02
N GLY A 165 35.91 -16.22 -16.94
CA GLY A 165 37.35 -16.01 -16.78
C GLY A 165 37.70 -15.35 -15.44
N CYS A 166 37.00 -15.73 -14.37
CA CYS A 166 37.28 -15.22 -13.02
C CYS A 166 38.71 -15.56 -12.59
N THR A 167 39.32 -14.66 -11.82
CA THR A 167 40.67 -14.84 -11.26
C THR A 167 40.70 -15.79 -10.07
N THR A 168 39.61 -15.82 -9.29
CA THR A 168 39.47 -16.73 -8.15
C THR A 168 38.78 -18.02 -8.59
N GLU A 169 39.50 -19.15 -8.55
CA GLU A 169 38.93 -20.46 -8.81
C GLU A 169 38.29 -21.05 -7.53
N PRO A 170 37.00 -21.47 -7.58
CA PRO A 170 36.35 -22.16 -6.46
C PRO A 170 37.06 -23.48 -6.14
N ASN A 171 37.30 -23.73 -4.86
CA ASN A 171 38.04 -24.90 -4.40
C ASN A 171 37.47 -25.53 -3.12
N HIS A 172 36.18 -25.31 -2.83
CA HIS A 172 35.50 -25.84 -1.65
C HIS A 172 36.15 -25.37 -0.33
N ARG A 173 36.57 -24.10 -0.33
CA ARG A 173 36.96 -23.35 0.86
C ARG A 173 36.09 -22.11 0.92
N ALA A 174 35.40 -21.92 2.04
CA ALA A 174 34.28 -20.99 2.12
C ALA A 174 34.67 -19.56 1.70
N LEU A 175 35.82 -19.05 2.15
CA LEU A 175 36.25 -17.69 1.79
C LEU A 175 36.65 -17.57 0.31
N THR A 176 37.28 -18.60 -0.25
CA THR A 176 37.66 -18.63 -1.67
C THR A 176 36.42 -18.67 -2.55
N ASP A 177 35.46 -19.53 -2.22
CA ASP A 177 34.21 -19.69 -2.96
C ASP A 177 33.32 -18.44 -2.84
N ALA A 178 33.34 -17.75 -1.69
CA ALA A 178 32.72 -16.44 -1.54
C ALA A 178 33.37 -15.38 -2.45
N ARG A 179 34.70 -15.33 -2.53
CA ARG A 179 35.44 -14.42 -3.44
C ARG A 179 35.16 -14.72 -4.92
N ALA A 180 35.14 -15.99 -5.32
CA ALA A 180 34.75 -16.39 -6.67
C ALA A 180 33.30 -16.00 -6.97
N THR A 181 32.40 -16.15 -5.99
CA THR A 181 31.00 -15.74 -6.11
C THR A 181 30.84 -14.22 -6.24
N VAL A 182 31.72 -13.41 -5.63
CA VAL A 182 31.77 -11.95 -5.85
C VAL A 182 32.08 -11.63 -7.31
N GLU A 183 33.10 -12.26 -7.90
CA GLU A 183 33.47 -12.03 -9.30
C GLU A 183 32.36 -12.45 -10.26
N VAL A 184 31.75 -13.62 -10.02
CA VAL A 184 30.57 -14.08 -10.78
C VAL A 184 29.41 -13.09 -10.62
N LEU A 185 29.14 -12.60 -9.41
CA LEU A 185 28.10 -11.59 -9.17
C LEU A 185 28.36 -10.32 -9.97
N HIS A 186 29.59 -9.80 -9.96
CA HIS A 186 29.96 -8.60 -10.72
C HIS A 186 29.70 -8.77 -12.22
N HIS A 187 30.15 -9.87 -12.82
CA HIS A 187 29.88 -10.13 -14.24
C HIS A 187 28.39 -10.28 -14.56
N LEU A 188 27.62 -10.93 -13.68
CA LEU A 188 26.16 -11.00 -13.83
C LEU A 188 25.53 -9.60 -13.76
N LEU A 189 25.98 -8.75 -12.83
CA LEU A 189 25.47 -7.38 -12.68
C LEU A 189 25.84 -6.48 -13.87
N GLU A 190 27.07 -6.55 -14.38
CA GLU A 190 27.50 -5.82 -15.59
C GLU A 190 26.59 -6.15 -16.77
N ARG A 191 26.31 -7.44 -16.97
CA ARG A 191 25.45 -7.92 -18.04
C ARG A 191 24.01 -7.46 -17.90
N ILE A 192 23.51 -7.42 -16.67
CA ILE A 192 22.16 -6.97 -16.32
C ILE A 192 22.03 -5.44 -16.42
N GLY A 193 23.10 -4.69 -16.16
CA GLY A 193 23.13 -3.23 -16.36
C GLY A 193 22.75 -2.85 -17.80
N ASN A 194 23.22 -3.63 -18.78
CA ASN A 194 22.84 -3.46 -20.19
C ASN A 194 21.36 -3.75 -20.48
N LEU A 195 20.69 -4.54 -19.62
CA LEU A 195 19.25 -4.81 -19.66
C LEU A 195 18.41 -3.76 -18.91
N GLY A 196 19.07 -2.76 -18.30
CA GLY A 196 18.43 -1.59 -17.70
C GLY A 196 17.95 -1.77 -16.26
N VAL A 197 18.31 -2.87 -15.60
CA VAL A 197 18.03 -3.10 -14.17
C VAL A 197 19.04 -2.30 -13.35
N GLN A 198 18.54 -1.42 -12.47
CA GLN A 198 19.36 -0.47 -11.70
C GLN A 198 18.97 -0.42 -10.22
N SER A 199 17.98 -1.19 -9.78
CA SER A 199 17.61 -1.32 -8.36
C SER A 199 17.70 -2.75 -7.81
N LEU A 200 17.80 -2.85 -6.48
CA LEU A 200 17.79 -4.11 -5.73
C LEU A 200 16.51 -4.92 -5.98
N GLU A 201 15.37 -4.28 -5.99
CA GLU A 201 14.03 -4.86 -6.13
C GLU A 201 13.85 -5.42 -7.53
N GLU A 202 14.30 -4.69 -8.56
CA GLU A 202 14.37 -5.19 -9.94
C GLU A 202 15.30 -6.40 -10.04
N LEU A 203 16.47 -6.36 -9.40
CA LEU A 203 17.44 -7.46 -9.36
C LEU A 203 16.85 -8.71 -8.66
N LEU A 204 16.23 -8.54 -7.50
CA LEU A 204 15.58 -9.62 -6.76
C LEU A 204 14.38 -10.21 -7.53
N ALA A 205 13.59 -9.36 -8.20
CA ALA A 205 12.48 -9.81 -9.04
C ALA A 205 12.97 -10.62 -10.25
N LEU A 206 14.10 -10.22 -10.85
CA LEU A 206 14.76 -10.96 -11.93
C LEU A 206 15.24 -12.32 -11.43
N ALA A 207 15.96 -12.36 -10.29
CA ALA A 207 16.50 -13.59 -9.71
C ALA A 207 15.44 -14.59 -9.22
N LYS A 208 14.23 -14.14 -8.90
CA LYS A 208 13.13 -15.03 -8.46
C LYS A 208 12.52 -15.86 -9.59
N THR A 209 12.87 -15.61 -10.85
CA THR A 209 12.14 -16.17 -12.01
C THR A 209 13.00 -17.15 -12.80
N ALA A 210 12.42 -18.28 -13.23
CA ALA A 210 13.12 -19.34 -13.98
C ALA A 210 13.38 -19.00 -15.47
N SER A 211 12.89 -17.86 -15.97
CA SER A 211 13.08 -17.39 -17.34
C SER A 211 13.07 -15.86 -17.36
N ALA A 212 14.12 -15.23 -17.90
CA ALA A 212 14.10 -13.79 -18.09
C ALA A 212 13.04 -13.42 -19.14
N HIS A 213 12.10 -12.57 -18.74
CA HIS A 213 11.30 -11.83 -19.71
C HIS A 213 12.22 -10.80 -20.40
N ARG A 214 12.72 -11.12 -21.59
CA ARG A 214 13.49 -10.15 -22.39
C ARG A 214 12.52 -9.08 -22.92
N PRO A 215 12.78 -7.77 -22.72
CA PRO A 215 11.95 -6.71 -23.30
C PRO A 215 11.82 -6.89 -24.81
N THR A 216 10.61 -6.72 -25.34
CA THR A 216 10.35 -6.82 -26.78
C THR A 216 11.17 -5.78 -27.56
N GLN A 217 11.45 -6.03 -28.84
CA GLN A 217 12.20 -5.09 -29.70
C GLN A 217 11.54 -3.71 -29.71
N ARG A 218 10.20 -3.64 -29.74
CA ARG A 218 9.43 -2.39 -29.64
C ARG A 218 9.63 -1.68 -28.30
N GLN A 219 9.63 -2.38 -27.17
CA GLN A 219 9.94 -1.74 -25.87
C GLN A 219 11.37 -1.19 -25.81
N ARG A 220 12.34 -1.87 -26.45
CA ARG A 220 13.72 -1.38 -26.54
C ARG A 220 13.81 -0.12 -27.40
N GLN A 221 13.10 -0.07 -28.52
CA GLN A 221 13.01 1.12 -29.39
C GLN A 221 12.40 2.30 -28.63
N GLN A 222 11.39 2.06 -27.80
CA GLN A 222 10.70 3.09 -27.02
C GLN A 222 11.49 3.61 -25.79
N ARG A 223 12.69 3.08 -25.50
CA ARG A 223 13.52 3.57 -24.37
C ARG A 223 13.89 5.05 -24.48
N HIS A 224 13.91 5.61 -25.70
CA HIS A 224 14.19 7.02 -25.92
C HIS A 224 13.17 7.94 -25.24
N LEU A 225 11.93 7.47 -25.02
CA LEU A 225 10.88 8.22 -24.32
C LEU A 225 11.22 8.57 -22.87
N ALA A 226 12.17 7.84 -22.25
CA ALA A 226 12.64 8.14 -20.90
C ALA A 226 13.80 9.14 -20.86
N ARG A 227 14.39 9.52 -22.00
CA ARG A 227 15.67 10.24 -22.05
C ARG A 227 15.59 11.64 -21.44
N ASP A 228 14.54 12.39 -21.78
CA ASP A 228 14.38 13.80 -21.39
C ASP A 228 13.46 13.98 -20.18
N VAL A 229 13.16 12.89 -19.48
CA VAL A 229 12.33 12.89 -18.28
C VAL A 229 13.19 13.35 -17.09
N PRO A 230 12.78 14.37 -16.31
CA PRO A 230 13.54 14.86 -15.17
C PRO A 230 13.56 13.87 -13.99
N SER A 231 14.63 13.88 -13.19
CA SER A 231 14.67 13.16 -11.90
C SER A 231 14.13 14.07 -10.81
N ALA A 232 12.80 14.14 -10.72
CA ALA A 232 12.07 14.95 -9.75
C ALA A 232 10.71 14.29 -9.42
N PRO A 233 10.08 14.61 -8.28
CA PRO A 233 8.71 14.18 -8.02
C PRO A 233 7.74 14.82 -9.02
N GLY A 234 6.71 14.07 -9.44
CA GLY A 234 5.70 14.62 -10.32
C GLY A 234 4.75 13.60 -10.95
N VAL A 235 4.07 14.06 -11.99
CA VAL A 235 3.15 13.26 -12.81
C VAL A 235 3.74 13.05 -14.20
N TYR A 236 3.59 11.84 -14.76
CA TYR A 236 3.93 11.52 -16.14
C TYR A 236 2.70 11.05 -16.91
N LEU A 237 2.66 11.35 -18.20
CA LEU A 237 1.60 10.99 -19.12
C LEU A 237 2.19 10.31 -20.34
N PHE A 238 1.81 9.06 -20.59
CA PHE A 238 2.12 8.41 -21.86
C PHE A 238 1.09 8.85 -22.89
N ARG A 239 1.56 9.43 -24.01
CA ARG A 239 0.73 9.82 -25.14
C ARG A 239 0.93 8.90 -26.32
N GLY A 240 -0.16 8.58 -27.01
CA GLY A 240 -0.14 7.83 -28.26
C GLY A 240 -0.40 8.73 -29.46
N THR A 241 -0.73 8.09 -30.57
CA THR A 241 -1.17 8.73 -31.82
C THR A 241 -2.23 9.79 -31.59
N GLY A 242 -2.05 10.97 -32.20
CA GLY A 242 -3.03 12.06 -32.14
C GLY A 242 -3.13 12.74 -30.76
N ASP A 243 -2.05 12.73 -29.97
CA ASP A 243 -1.96 13.31 -28.62
C ASP A 243 -2.93 12.72 -27.57
N GLU A 244 -3.53 11.54 -27.84
CA GLU A 244 -4.35 10.82 -26.87
C GLU A 244 -3.53 10.45 -25.63
N VAL A 245 -4.04 10.77 -24.43
CA VAL A 245 -3.41 10.36 -23.18
C VAL A 245 -3.78 8.91 -22.88
N LEU A 246 -2.80 8.02 -23.01
CA LEU A 246 -2.99 6.58 -22.84
C LEU A 246 -2.98 6.18 -21.36
N TYR A 247 -2.10 6.80 -20.58
CA TYR A 247 -1.86 6.50 -19.17
C TYR A 247 -1.35 7.73 -18.43
N VAL A 248 -1.83 7.93 -17.21
CA VAL A 248 -1.31 8.93 -16.27
C VAL A 248 -0.82 8.20 -15.01
N GLY A 249 0.34 8.58 -14.50
CA GLY A 249 0.85 8.04 -13.25
C GLY A 249 1.76 9.04 -12.51
N THR A 250 2.09 8.71 -11.27
CA THR A 250 2.92 9.55 -10.39
C THR A 250 4.20 8.87 -9.96
N SER A 251 5.18 9.68 -9.55
CA SER A 251 6.40 9.18 -8.92
C SER A 251 7.10 10.24 -8.06
N GLY A 252 7.91 9.78 -7.10
CA GLY A 252 8.93 10.60 -6.45
C GLY A 252 10.17 10.86 -7.33
N ASP A 253 10.37 10.05 -8.37
CA ASP A 253 11.41 10.25 -9.40
C ASP A 253 10.83 9.85 -10.76
N LEU A 254 10.42 10.86 -11.53
CA LEU A 254 9.83 10.71 -12.85
C LEU A 254 10.73 9.91 -13.80
N HIS A 255 12.01 10.26 -13.91
CA HIS A 255 12.97 9.61 -14.81
C HIS A 255 13.05 8.11 -14.53
N ARG A 256 13.25 7.76 -13.26
CA ARG A 256 13.36 6.38 -12.84
C ARG A 256 12.08 5.59 -13.11
N ARG A 257 10.91 6.16 -12.79
CA ARG A 257 9.64 5.49 -12.97
C ARG A 257 9.27 5.30 -14.43
N VAL A 258 9.50 6.31 -15.27
CA VAL A 258 9.25 6.19 -16.72
C VAL A 258 10.19 5.13 -17.31
N ARG A 259 11.47 5.13 -16.92
CA ARG A 259 12.46 4.14 -17.36
C ARG A 259 12.06 2.70 -17.01
N SER A 260 11.46 2.46 -15.83
CA SER A 260 11.07 1.10 -15.40
C SER A 260 10.05 0.43 -16.34
N TYR A 261 9.26 1.20 -17.09
CA TYR A 261 8.30 0.65 -18.06
C TYR A 261 8.97 -0.04 -19.26
N PHE A 262 10.24 0.27 -19.52
CA PHE A 262 11.01 -0.26 -20.64
C PHE A 262 11.99 -1.38 -20.23
N THR A 263 12.01 -1.78 -18.95
CA THR A 263 12.91 -2.82 -18.45
C THR A 263 12.27 -4.21 -18.50
N ALA A 264 13.10 -5.24 -18.30
CA ALA A 264 12.66 -6.64 -18.19
C ALA A 264 11.71 -6.90 -17.00
N GLY A 265 11.63 -5.95 -16.07
CA GLY A 265 10.79 -6.05 -14.86
C GLY A 265 9.30 -5.87 -15.12
N GLU A 266 8.89 -5.22 -16.21
CA GLU A 266 7.47 -4.93 -16.49
C GLU A 266 6.73 -6.13 -17.11
N ARG A 267 5.98 -6.85 -16.27
CA ARG A 267 5.29 -8.10 -16.66
C ARG A 267 3.83 -7.92 -17.03
N ARG A 268 3.23 -6.75 -16.79
CA ARG A 268 1.80 -6.54 -17.04
C ARG A 268 1.56 -6.35 -18.53
N ARG A 269 0.96 -7.36 -19.19
CA ARG A 269 0.66 -7.34 -20.64
C ARG A 269 0.02 -6.03 -21.09
N ARG A 270 -1.03 -5.60 -20.38
CA ARG A 270 -1.75 -4.36 -20.66
C ARG A 270 -0.87 -3.10 -20.64
N ILE A 271 0.09 -3.03 -19.73
CA ILE A 271 1.03 -1.90 -19.64
C ILE A 271 2.04 -1.97 -20.79
N ARG A 272 2.52 -3.16 -21.15
CA ARG A 272 3.37 -3.32 -22.33
C ARG A 272 2.66 -2.91 -23.62
N ASP A 273 1.39 -3.26 -23.76
CA ASP A 273 0.57 -2.87 -24.91
C ASP A 273 0.40 -1.33 -25.00
N MET A 274 0.28 -0.67 -23.85
CA MET A 274 0.26 0.80 -23.75
C MET A 274 1.59 1.40 -24.18
N VAL A 275 2.70 0.93 -23.61
CA VAL A 275 4.05 1.41 -23.90
C VAL A 275 4.39 1.20 -25.37
N ALA A 276 3.95 0.10 -25.97
CA ALA A 276 4.15 -0.16 -27.40
C ALA A 276 3.39 0.81 -28.32
N GLN A 277 2.35 1.48 -27.81
CA GLN A 277 1.55 2.49 -28.53
C GLN A 277 1.93 3.93 -28.15
N ALA A 278 2.85 4.12 -27.20
CA ALA A 278 3.27 5.45 -26.80
C ALA A 278 4.22 6.06 -27.83
N GLU A 279 4.04 7.34 -28.13
CA GLU A 279 4.87 8.15 -29.02
C GLU A 279 5.63 9.23 -28.24
N ARG A 280 5.11 9.66 -27.07
CA ARG A 280 5.73 10.67 -26.21
C ARG A 280 5.40 10.41 -24.74
N VAL A 281 6.27 10.89 -23.86
CA VAL A 281 5.98 11.01 -22.43
C VAL A 281 6.04 12.48 -22.04
N ASP A 282 4.91 13.03 -21.61
CA ASP A 282 4.86 14.35 -21.00
C ASP A 282 5.08 14.23 -19.49
N THR A 283 5.65 15.28 -18.89
CA THR A 283 5.92 15.30 -17.46
C THR A 283 5.51 16.62 -16.84
N VAL A 284 5.09 16.55 -15.58
CA VAL A 284 4.69 17.69 -14.77
C VAL A 284 5.40 17.57 -13.44
N VAL A 285 6.50 18.32 -13.28
CA VAL A 285 7.27 18.37 -12.03
C VAL A 285 6.41 18.99 -10.94
N CYS A 286 6.46 18.39 -9.75
CA CYS A 286 5.73 18.81 -8.56
C CYS A 286 6.72 19.09 -7.44
N ALA A 287 6.31 19.87 -6.44
CA ALA A 287 7.07 20.16 -5.24
C ALA A 287 7.29 18.90 -4.40
N HIS A 288 6.25 18.07 -4.23
CA HIS A 288 6.26 16.88 -3.40
C HIS A 288 5.16 15.88 -3.77
N ALA A 289 5.11 14.74 -3.06
CA ALA A 289 4.22 13.62 -3.36
C ALA A 289 2.72 13.98 -3.32
N LEU A 290 2.28 14.80 -2.36
CA LEU A 290 0.88 15.24 -2.29
C LEU A 290 0.45 15.96 -3.58
N GLU A 291 1.26 16.91 -4.07
CA GLU A 291 0.92 17.64 -5.29
C GLU A 291 0.85 16.71 -6.50
N ALA A 292 1.83 15.81 -6.64
CA ALA A 292 1.82 14.82 -7.70
C ALA A 292 0.54 13.96 -7.65
N GLY A 293 0.12 13.50 -6.47
CA GLY A 293 -1.09 12.71 -6.30
C GLY A 293 -2.37 13.48 -6.67
N VAL A 294 -2.47 14.76 -6.27
CA VAL A 294 -3.61 15.60 -6.64
C VAL A 294 -3.63 15.88 -8.15
N ARG A 295 -2.48 16.22 -8.74
CA ARG A 295 -2.38 16.45 -10.19
C ARG A 295 -2.72 15.19 -10.99
N GLU A 296 -2.33 14.00 -10.53
CA GLU A 296 -2.74 12.73 -11.14
C GLU A 296 -4.25 12.55 -11.13
N LEU A 297 -4.91 12.74 -9.97
CA LEU A 297 -6.37 12.65 -9.88
C LEU A 297 -7.06 13.59 -10.87
N ARG A 298 -6.59 14.85 -10.95
CA ARG A 298 -7.14 15.86 -11.86
C ARG A 298 -6.91 15.50 -13.34
N LEU A 299 -5.71 15.08 -13.71
CA LEU A 299 -5.36 14.69 -15.09
C LEU A 299 -6.09 13.42 -15.54
N ILE A 300 -6.24 12.44 -14.64
CA ILE A 300 -7.04 11.24 -14.88
C ILE A 300 -8.51 11.62 -15.11
N SER A 301 -9.06 12.53 -14.30
CA SER A 301 -10.45 12.98 -14.46
C SER A 301 -10.67 13.72 -15.78
N ALA A 302 -9.71 14.58 -16.16
CA ALA A 302 -9.74 15.35 -17.40
C ALA A 302 -9.59 14.49 -18.65
N HIS A 303 -8.66 13.53 -18.65
CA HIS A 303 -8.30 12.76 -19.85
C HIS A 303 -8.97 11.38 -19.95
N ARG A 304 -9.46 10.83 -18.85
CA ARG A 304 -10.06 9.47 -18.77
C ARG A 304 -9.23 8.40 -19.51
N PRO A 305 -7.92 8.31 -19.23
CA PRO A 305 -6.99 7.49 -20.00
C PRO A 305 -7.38 6.00 -20.01
N ARG A 306 -7.38 5.40 -21.21
CA ARG A 306 -7.85 4.03 -21.43
C ARG A 306 -7.10 2.98 -20.61
N TYR A 307 -5.84 3.21 -20.21
CA TYR A 307 -5.04 2.22 -19.47
C TYR A 307 -5.10 2.36 -17.94
N ASN A 308 -5.65 3.44 -17.38
CA ASN A 308 -5.81 3.56 -15.92
C ASN A 308 -6.98 2.68 -15.42
N ARG A 309 -6.69 1.58 -14.71
CA ARG A 309 -7.72 0.62 -14.20
C ARG A 309 -8.56 1.17 -13.04
N ARG A 310 -7.89 1.69 -12.01
CA ARG A 310 -8.54 2.20 -10.80
C ARG A 310 -9.42 3.43 -11.10
N SER A 311 -9.17 4.02 -12.26
CA SER A 311 -9.74 5.29 -12.68
C SER A 311 -10.39 5.22 -14.06
N ARG A 312 -10.90 4.05 -14.49
CA ARG A 312 -11.85 4.02 -15.63
C ARG A 312 -13.16 4.73 -15.29
N ASN A 313 -13.51 4.77 -14.00
CA ASN A 313 -14.61 5.55 -13.43
C ASN A 313 -14.11 6.30 -12.17
N PRO A 314 -13.13 7.22 -12.29
CA PRO A 314 -12.70 8.04 -11.17
C PRO A 314 -13.91 8.90 -10.76
N GLY A 315 -14.45 8.66 -9.57
CA GLY A 315 -15.61 9.41 -9.09
C GLY A 315 -16.98 8.77 -9.27
N ARG A 316 -17.11 7.46 -9.56
CA ARG A 316 -18.42 6.78 -9.38
C ARG A 316 -18.68 6.48 -7.90
N VAL A 317 -18.77 7.56 -7.13
CA VAL A 317 -19.24 7.57 -5.75
C VAL A 317 -20.74 7.73 -5.73
N TRP A 318 -21.36 7.31 -4.64
CA TRP A 318 -22.78 7.45 -4.41
C TRP A 318 -23.03 8.30 -3.18
N TRP A 319 -24.13 9.04 -3.22
CA TRP A 319 -24.57 9.93 -2.15
C TRP A 319 -26.01 9.61 -1.81
N VAL A 320 -26.37 9.78 -0.55
CA VAL A 320 -27.74 9.66 -0.08
C VAL A 320 -28.22 11.05 0.26
N ALA A 321 -29.27 11.52 -0.39
CA ALA A 321 -29.83 12.85 -0.16
C ALA A 321 -31.36 12.80 -0.05
N PRO A 322 -31.95 13.66 0.80
CA PRO A 322 -33.39 13.84 0.81
C PRO A 322 -33.87 14.42 -0.53
N THR A 323 -35.10 14.08 -0.88
CA THR A 323 -35.79 14.57 -2.08
C THR A 323 -36.46 15.91 -1.82
N ALA A 324 -36.58 16.75 -2.85
CA ALA A 324 -37.23 18.06 -2.76
C ALA A 324 -38.76 17.92 -3.00
N GLU A 325 -39.48 17.48 -1.98
CA GLU A 325 -40.94 17.33 -1.97
C GLU A 325 -41.51 17.53 -0.57
N ALA A 326 -42.85 17.61 -0.43
CA ALA A 326 -43.51 17.90 0.85
C ALA A 326 -43.23 16.85 1.94
N PHE A 327 -43.04 15.60 1.53
CA PHE A 327 -42.67 14.49 2.41
C PHE A 327 -41.37 13.86 1.89
N PRO A 328 -40.19 14.43 2.19
CA PRO A 328 -38.92 13.96 1.66
C PRO A 328 -38.66 12.49 1.97
N ARG A 329 -38.24 11.72 0.96
CA ARG A 329 -37.59 10.42 1.13
C ARG A 329 -36.10 10.50 0.84
N LEU A 330 -35.35 9.50 1.30
CA LEU A 330 -33.94 9.34 0.93
C LEU A 330 -33.80 8.77 -0.49
N SER A 331 -32.86 9.33 -1.25
CA SER A 331 -32.56 8.94 -2.62
C SER A 331 -31.05 8.77 -2.81
N ILE A 332 -30.65 7.72 -3.54
CA ILE A 332 -29.26 7.48 -3.88
C ILE A 332 -28.96 8.17 -5.21
N VAL A 333 -28.01 9.10 -5.21
CA VAL A 333 -27.65 9.95 -6.36
C VAL A 333 -26.15 9.92 -6.62
N ALA A 334 -25.74 10.15 -7.88
CA ALA A 334 -24.33 10.22 -8.26
C ALA A 334 -23.69 11.60 -7.99
N THR A 335 -24.51 12.65 -8.00
CA THR A 335 -24.08 14.03 -7.75
C THR A 335 -24.58 14.48 -6.38
N PRO A 336 -23.71 14.95 -5.48
CA PRO A 336 -24.13 15.37 -4.15
C PRO A 336 -25.02 16.60 -4.20
N ARG A 337 -25.91 16.71 -3.20
CA ARG A 337 -26.69 17.91 -2.89
C ARG A 337 -26.32 18.40 -1.49
N GLU A 338 -26.78 19.60 -1.12
CA GLU A 338 -26.75 20.07 0.28
C GLU A 338 -27.38 19.01 1.21
N GLY A 339 -26.78 18.79 2.39
CA GLY A 339 -27.25 17.78 3.35
C GLY A 339 -27.16 16.32 2.89
N ALA A 340 -26.36 16.01 1.87
CA ALA A 340 -26.16 14.64 1.41
C ALA A 340 -25.12 13.88 2.24
N LEU A 341 -25.43 12.63 2.58
CA LEU A 341 -24.52 11.69 3.23
C LEU A 341 -23.69 10.94 2.18
N GLY A 342 -22.37 10.91 2.35
CA GLY A 342 -21.44 10.19 1.49
C GLY A 342 -20.04 10.80 1.55
N PRO A 343 -19.13 10.39 0.65
CA PRO A 343 -19.33 9.49 -0.50
C PRO A 343 -19.25 7.99 -0.15
N PHE A 344 -20.13 7.19 -0.72
CA PHE A 344 -20.09 5.73 -0.68
C PHE A 344 -19.39 5.15 -1.91
N GLY A 345 -18.60 4.08 -1.70
CA GLY A 345 -17.85 3.41 -2.76
C GLY A 345 -18.70 2.55 -3.71
N SER A 346 -19.93 2.21 -3.32
CA SER A 346 -20.88 1.47 -4.16
C SER A 346 -22.32 1.81 -3.79
N GLN A 347 -23.25 1.61 -4.74
CA GLN A 347 -24.68 1.81 -4.51
C GLN A 347 -25.21 0.85 -3.43
N ARG A 348 -24.65 -0.37 -3.35
CA ARG A 348 -25.01 -1.36 -2.33
C ARG A 348 -24.70 -0.84 -0.92
N VAL A 349 -23.48 -0.34 -0.70
CA VAL A 349 -23.09 0.22 0.61
C VAL A 349 -23.95 1.43 0.98
N ALA A 350 -24.31 2.28 0.00
CA ALA A 350 -25.22 3.39 0.24
C ALA A 350 -26.64 2.90 0.63
N SER A 351 -27.15 1.85 -0.03
CA SER A 351 -28.45 1.24 0.29
C SER A 351 -28.44 0.63 1.68
N ASP A 352 -27.39 -0.14 2.02
CA ASP A 352 -27.25 -0.75 3.34
C ASP A 352 -27.23 0.32 4.45
N ALA A 353 -26.55 1.45 4.22
CA ALA A 353 -26.56 2.58 5.17
C ALA A 353 -27.95 3.23 5.30
N VAL A 354 -28.68 3.39 4.20
CA VAL A 354 -30.06 3.90 4.20
C VAL A 354 -30.98 2.98 4.98
N ASP A 355 -30.91 1.68 4.74
CA ASP A 355 -31.80 0.71 5.37
C ASP A 355 -31.65 0.72 6.89
N VAL A 356 -30.41 0.78 7.39
CA VAL A 356 -30.09 0.86 8.82
C VAL A 356 -30.53 2.18 9.42
N LEU A 357 -30.29 3.29 8.72
CA LEU A 357 -30.65 4.60 9.22
C LEU A 357 -32.17 4.78 9.34
N LEU A 358 -32.93 4.23 8.39
CA LEU A 358 -34.39 4.26 8.39
C LEU A 358 -35.03 3.39 9.50
N ASP A 359 -34.24 2.63 10.26
CA ASP A 359 -34.72 1.93 11.46
C ASP A 359 -34.75 2.87 12.68
N ALA A 360 -34.02 3.99 12.65
CA ALA A 360 -33.99 4.99 13.73
C ALA A 360 -34.53 6.38 13.33
N VAL A 361 -34.50 6.72 12.04
CA VAL A 361 -35.06 7.97 11.51
C VAL A 361 -36.32 7.63 10.69
N PRO A 362 -37.54 7.99 11.14
CA PRO A 362 -38.80 7.50 10.57
C PRO A 362 -39.20 8.24 9.27
N LEU A 363 -38.29 8.29 8.30
CA LEU A 363 -38.59 8.77 6.96
C LEU A 363 -39.28 7.67 6.14
N ARG A 364 -40.17 8.08 5.24
CA ARG A 364 -40.88 7.16 4.36
C ARG A 364 -39.91 6.45 3.39
N ARG A 365 -40.20 5.18 3.10
CA ARG A 365 -39.42 4.34 2.15
C ARG A 365 -40.01 4.31 0.73
N CYS A 366 -41.27 4.70 0.56
CA CYS A 366 -41.99 4.60 -0.71
C CYS A 366 -41.49 5.61 -1.76
N SER A 367 -41.55 5.23 -3.03
CA SER A 367 -41.11 6.05 -4.17
C SER A 367 -42.18 6.99 -4.72
N GLN A 368 -43.45 6.81 -4.32
CA GLN A 368 -44.57 7.63 -4.76
C GLN A 368 -44.41 9.07 -4.30
N ARG A 369 -44.77 10.02 -5.16
CA ARG A 369 -44.81 11.45 -4.82
C ARG A 369 -46.11 11.73 -4.06
N ILE A 370 -46.00 12.32 -2.87
CA ILE A 370 -47.14 12.61 -1.99
C ILE A 370 -47.40 14.12 -2.01
N PRO A 371 -48.62 14.59 -2.37
CA PRO A 371 -48.96 16.01 -2.33
C PRO A 371 -49.02 16.51 -0.89
N ALA A 372 -48.72 17.80 -0.67
CA ALA A 372 -48.77 18.42 0.65
C ALA A 372 -50.19 18.47 1.27
N ARG A 373 -51.22 18.43 0.43
CA ARG A 373 -52.63 18.51 0.84
C ARG A 373 -53.45 17.43 0.15
N ASN A 374 -54.43 16.91 0.88
CA ASN A 374 -55.41 15.91 0.41
C ASN A 374 -54.78 14.69 -0.30
N PRO A 375 -53.80 14.00 0.31
CA PRO A 375 -53.29 12.75 -0.25
C PRO A 375 -54.35 11.64 -0.13
N THR A 376 -54.55 10.85 -1.20
CA THR A 376 -55.69 9.91 -1.32
C THR A 376 -55.26 8.45 -1.52
N ALA A 377 -53.99 8.10 -1.29
CA ALA A 377 -53.54 6.73 -1.46
C ALA A 377 -53.90 5.87 -0.25
N SER A 378 -53.97 4.55 -0.42
CA SER A 378 -54.18 3.63 0.71
C SER A 378 -52.90 3.43 1.53
N PRO A 379 -53.00 3.21 2.85
CA PRO A 379 -51.86 2.79 3.67
C PRO A 379 -51.22 1.51 3.13
N CYS A 380 -49.90 1.38 3.24
CA CYS A 380 -49.16 0.21 2.78
C CYS A 380 -48.77 -0.72 3.93
N ALA A 381 -48.26 -1.91 3.62
CA ALA A 381 -47.80 -2.88 4.63
C ALA A 381 -46.78 -2.33 5.63
N LEU A 382 -45.95 -1.34 5.25
CA LEU A 382 -45.02 -0.69 6.20
C LEU A 382 -45.77 0.11 7.28
N HIS A 383 -46.95 0.64 6.98
CA HIS A 383 -47.80 1.28 7.99
C HIS A 383 -48.40 0.26 8.95
N GLU A 384 -48.91 -0.86 8.41
CA GLU A 384 -49.46 -1.96 9.22
C GLU A 384 -48.39 -2.56 10.17
N LEU A 385 -47.13 -2.57 9.74
CA LEU A 385 -45.97 -2.99 10.54
C LEU A 385 -45.42 -1.88 11.47
N GLY A 386 -46.01 -0.69 11.48
CA GLY A 386 -45.57 0.43 12.33
C GLY A 386 -44.30 1.16 11.88
N HIS A 387 -43.78 0.86 10.68
CA HIS A 387 -42.57 1.49 10.11
C HIS A 387 -42.86 2.74 9.28
N CYS A 388 -44.12 3.18 9.17
CA CYS A 388 -44.51 4.36 8.41
C CYS A 388 -45.81 4.95 8.98
N ALA A 389 -45.90 6.26 9.17
CA ALA A 389 -47.13 6.93 9.62
C ALA A 389 -48.15 7.21 8.48
N ALA A 390 -47.96 6.59 7.31
CA ALA A 390 -48.85 6.71 6.15
C ALA A 390 -49.22 8.14 5.72
N PRO A 391 -48.25 9.05 5.49
CA PRO A 391 -48.55 10.39 4.96
C PRO A 391 -49.27 10.34 3.59
N CYS A 392 -49.15 9.24 2.85
CA CYS A 392 -49.83 9.04 1.57
C CYS A 392 -51.35 8.86 1.67
N ALA A 393 -51.84 8.48 2.85
CA ALA A 393 -53.26 8.33 3.17
C ALA A 393 -53.81 9.52 3.97
N GLY A 394 -53.00 10.55 4.21
CA GLY A 394 -53.39 11.73 4.98
C GLY A 394 -53.37 11.51 6.50
N HIS A 395 -52.79 10.41 6.96
CA HIS A 395 -52.68 10.09 8.39
C HIS A 395 -51.57 10.88 9.11
N GLN A 396 -50.73 11.61 8.36
CA GLN A 396 -49.67 12.44 8.90
C GLN A 396 -49.56 13.73 8.08
N ALA A 397 -49.62 14.87 8.75
CA ALA A 397 -49.44 16.18 8.14
C ALA A 397 -47.95 16.47 7.84
N VAL A 398 -47.68 17.49 7.02
CA VAL A 398 -46.30 17.87 6.64
C VAL A 398 -45.51 18.32 7.88
N GLU A 399 -46.17 19.06 8.77
CA GLU A 399 -45.61 19.59 10.01
C GLU A 399 -45.26 18.47 11.00
N GLU A 400 -46.03 17.38 11.01
CA GLU A 400 -45.78 16.19 11.83
C GLU A 400 -44.68 15.30 11.25
N TYR A 401 -44.42 15.40 9.94
CA TYR A 401 -43.33 14.69 9.26
C TYR A 401 -41.99 15.42 9.36
N ALA A 402 -42.01 16.76 9.46
CA ALA A 402 -40.82 17.60 9.47
C ALA A 402 -39.75 17.22 10.53
N PRO A 403 -40.10 16.81 11.77
CA PRO A 403 -39.10 16.37 12.76
C PRO A 403 -38.22 15.21 12.28
N ALA A 404 -38.77 14.26 11.50
CA ALA A 404 -37.98 13.16 10.94
C ALA A 404 -36.96 13.65 9.89
N VAL A 405 -37.31 14.70 9.15
CA VAL A 405 -36.41 15.33 8.18
C VAL A 405 -35.31 16.13 8.90
N HIS A 406 -35.64 16.82 9.99
CA HIS A 406 -34.65 17.50 10.83
C HIS A 406 -33.68 16.49 11.46
N ALA A 407 -34.17 15.39 12.05
CA ALA A 407 -33.33 14.34 12.61
C ALA A 407 -32.34 13.75 11.60
N TRP A 408 -32.73 13.62 10.32
CA TRP A 408 -31.80 13.27 9.25
C TRP A 408 -30.70 14.33 9.07
N HIS A 409 -31.07 15.60 8.96
CA HIS A 409 -30.12 16.68 8.76
C HIS A 409 -29.15 16.81 9.93
N ASP A 410 -29.65 16.75 11.16
CA ASP A 410 -28.87 16.85 12.39
C ASP A 410 -27.88 15.68 12.52
N LEU A 411 -28.29 14.45 12.18
CA LEU A 411 -27.40 13.30 12.14
C LEU A 411 -26.31 13.44 11.07
N VAL A 412 -26.66 13.90 9.86
CA VAL A 412 -25.69 14.04 8.77
C VAL A 412 -24.69 15.18 9.04
N SER A 413 -25.12 16.27 9.68
CA SER A 413 -24.22 17.36 10.09
C SER A 413 -23.43 17.04 11.38
N GLY A 414 -23.81 16.00 12.12
CA GLY A 414 -23.23 15.68 13.42
C GLY A 414 -23.68 16.61 14.55
N ALA A 415 -24.84 17.25 14.39
CA ALA A 415 -25.46 18.05 15.44
C ALA A 415 -26.15 17.18 16.50
N ASP A 416 -26.60 15.97 16.14
CA ASP A 416 -27.25 15.01 17.03
C ASP A 416 -26.90 13.56 16.65
N ASP A 417 -26.49 12.74 17.63
CA ASP A 417 -26.22 11.32 17.49
C ASP A 417 -27.26 10.41 18.16
N ALA A 418 -28.39 10.95 18.63
CA ALA A 418 -29.49 10.17 19.19
C ALA A 418 -29.93 8.98 18.31
N PRO A 419 -30.01 9.08 16.97
CA PRO A 419 -30.33 7.91 16.13
C PRO A 419 -29.31 6.76 16.25
N LEU A 420 -28.02 7.06 16.48
CA LEU A 420 -27.01 6.03 16.69
C LEU A 420 -27.19 5.32 18.04
N HIS A 421 -27.56 6.07 19.07
CA HIS A 421 -27.94 5.50 20.37
C HIS A 421 -29.16 4.58 20.29
N THR A 422 -30.20 4.96 19.54
CA THR A 422 -31.37 4.10 19.29
C THR A 422 -30.96 2.78 18.65
N LEU A 423 -30.14 2.82 17.59
CA LEU A 423 -29.66 1.60 16.91
C LEU A 423 -28.79 0.73 17.83
N ALA A 424 -27.93 1.35 18.64
CA ALA A 424 -27.09 0.63 19.59
C ALA A 424 -27.91 -0.06 20.69
N ALA A 425 -28.99 0.58 21.15
CA ALA A 425 -29.92 -0.02 22.09
C ALA A 425 -30.59 -1.27 21.52
N THR A 426 -30.98 -1.27 20.23
CA THR A 426 -31.52 -2.46 19.56
C THR A 426 -30.50 -3.60 19.47
N VAL A 427 -29.21 -3.30 19.33
CA VAL A 427 -28.15 -4.33 19.39
C VAL A 427 -28.09 -4.93 20.80
N ALA A 428 -28.12 -4.10 21.84
CA ALA A 428 -28.08 -4.55 23.23
C ALA A 428 -29.31 -5.37 23.61
N GLU A 429 -30.51 -4.94 23.23
CA GLU A 429 -31.78 -5.65 23.44
C GLU A 429 -31.75 -7.06 22.81
N ARG A 430 -31.39 -7.17 21.52
CA ARG A 430 -31.28 -8.47 20.84
C ARG A 430 -30.24 -9.38 21.47
N SER A 431 -29.18 -8.81 22.04
CA SER A 431 -28.17 -9.56 22.76
C SER A 431 -28.70 -10.07 24.10
N ALA A 432 -29.49 -9.25 24.81
CA ALA A 432 -30.13 -9.63 26.07
C ALA A 432 -31.20 -10.72 25.86
N ASP A 433 -31.90 -10.69 24.73
CA ASP A 433 -32.87 -11.72 24.31
C ASP A 433 -32.20 -13.01 23.79
N GLU A 434 -30.89 -13.17 23.92
CA GLU A 434 -30.11 -14.30 23.40
C GLU A 434 -30.20 -14.50 21.87
N ARG A 435 -30.63 -13.47 21.13
CA ARG A 435 -30.73 -13.49 19.66
C ARG A 435 -29.41 -13.07 19.00
N TYR A 436 -28.33 -13.78 19.32
CA TYR A 436 -26.96 -13.41 19.01
C TYR A 436 -26.68 -13.15 17.53
N GLU A 437 -27.21 -13.97 16.61
CA GLU A 437 -27.02 -13.72 15.17
C GLU A 437 -27.69 -12.41 14.71
N SER A 438 -28.87 -12.11 15.26
CA SER A 438 -29.60 -10.88 14.94
C SER A 438 -28.88 -9.66 15.52
N ALA A 439 -28.32 -9.79 16.72
CA ALA A 439 -27.50 -8.78 17.36
C ALA A 439 -26.20 -8.53 16.57
N ALA A 440 -25.51 -9.59 16.13
CA ALA A 440 -24.30 -9.50 15.31
C ALA A 440 -24.57 -8.79 13.97
N ARG A 441 -25.65 -9.18 13.26
CA ARG A 441 -26.06 -8.51 12.01
C ARG A 441 -26.38 -7.02 12.22
N ALA A 442 -27.05 -6.67 13.31
CA ALA A 442 -27.35 -5.27 13.64
C ALA A 442 -26.09 -4.48 14.02
N ARG A 443 -25.20 -5.06 14.83
CA ARG A 443 -23.90 -4.51 15.21
C ARG A 443 -23.06 -4.17 13.99
N ASP A 444 -22.88 -5.12 13.08
CA ASP A 444 -22.00 -4.96 11.91
C ASP A 444 -22.55 -3.88 10.95
N ARG A 445 -23.87 -3.86 10.79
CA ARG A 445 -24.60 -2.83 10.04
C ARG A 445 -24.43 -1.44 10.65
N LEU A 446 -24.59 -1.29 11.96
CA LEU A 446 -24.38 -0.04 12.67
C LEU A 446 -22.92 0.42 12.59
N ALA A 447 -21.96 -0.48 12.74
CA ALA A 447 -20.54 -0.16 12.59
C ALA A 447 -20.19 0.32 11.17
N GLY A 448 -20.86 -0.24 10.15
CA GLY A 448 -20.80 0.24 8.76
C GLY A 448 -21.36 1.65 8.59
N LEU A 449 -22.53 1.93 9.16
CA LEU A 449 -23.18 3.24 9.14
C LEU A 449 -22.31 4.31 9.85
N VAL A 450 -21.84 4.03 11.06
CA VAL A 450 -20.95 4.92 11.83
C VAL A 450 -19.70 5.26 11.02
N GLY A 451 -19.05 4.26 10.40
CA GLY A 451 -17.86 4.51 9.56
C GLY A 451 -18.16 5.32 8.29
N GLY A 452 -19.40 5.30 7.80
CA GLY A 452 -19.87 6.14 6.71
C GLY A 452 -20.13 7.58 7.14
N LEU A 453 -20.85 7.77 8.27
CA LEU A 453 -21.17 9.07 8.86
C LEU A 453 -19.91 9.81 9.31
N ASP A 454 -19.04 9.15 10.07
CA ASP A 454 -17.79 9.74 10.58
C ASP A 454 -16.94 10.27 9.43
N ARG A 455 -16.78 9.46 8.37
CA ARG A 455 -16.07 9.87 7.16
C ARG A 455 -16.74 11.05 6.46
N ALA A 456 -18.07 11.03 6.33
CA ALA A 456 -18.80 12.10 5.65
C ALA A 456 -18.67 13.42 6.41
N GLN A 457 -18.93 13.40 7.72
CA GLN A 457 -18.85 14.56 8.63
C GLN A 457 -17.42 15.12 8.68
N THR A 458 -16.42 14.25 8.81
CA THR A 458 -15.00 14.63 8.82
C THR A 458 -14.60 15.33 7.52
N LEU A 459 -14.94 14.74 6.36
CA LEU A 459 -14.58 15.32 5.07
C LEU A 459 -15.36 16.60 4.76
N ALA A 460 -16.62 16.71 5.18
CA ALA A 460 -17.43 17.91 5.02
C ALA A 460 -16.90 19.06 5.87
N THR A 461 -16.57 18.79 7.13
CA THR A 461 -15.95 19.75 8.06
C THR A 461 -14.63 20.26 7.49
N PHE A 462 -13.78 19.35 7.01
CA PHE A 462 -12.50 19.72 6.41
C PHE A 462 -12.67 20.54 5.11
N ALA A 463 -13.65 20.18 4.27
CA ALA A 463 -13.95 20.93 3.05
C ALA A 463 -14.62 22.28 3.31
N ALA A 464 -15.18 22.51 4.51
CA ALA A 464 -15.74 23.80 4.91
C ALA A 464 -14.67 24.82 5.32
N LEU A 465 -13.43 24.37 5.57
CA LEU A 465 -12.31 25.27 5.90
C LEU A 465 -11.96 26.12 4.67
N GLU A 466 -11.92 27.45 4.85
CA GLU A 466 -11.57 28.39 3.79
C GLU A 466 -10.11 28.19 3.39
N GLU A 467 -9.22 28.05 4.38
CA GLU A 467 -7.82 27.76 4.15
C GLU A 467 -7.17 26.94 5.26
N VAL A 468 -6.36 25.95 4.87
CA VAL A 468 -5.46 25.21 5.76
C VAL A 468 -4.08 25.16 5.15
N VAL A 469 -3.07 25.53 5.93
CA VAL A 469 -1.66 25.42 5.56
C VAL A 469 -1.01 24.34 6.40
N GLY A 470 -0.52 23.29 5.75
CA GLY A 470 0.23 22.22 6.39
C GLY A 470 1.71 22.24 6.00
N ALA A 471 2.56 21.89 6.96
CA ALA A 471 3.99 21.73 6.78
C ALA A 471 4.44 20.34 7.27
N ARG A 472 4.97 19.52 6.39
CA ARG A 472 5.49 18.18 6.71
C ARG A 472 7.01 18.14 6.60
N PRO A 473 7.74 17.51 7.54
CA PRO A 473 9.17 17.32 7.40
C PRO A 473 9.52 16.51 6.13
N ASP A 474 10.52 16.95 5.37
CA ASP A 474 10.99 16.28 4.14
C ASP A 474 12.00 15.13 4.41
N GLY A 475 12.34 14.89 5.68
CA GLY A 475 13.36 13.92 6.10
C GLY A 475 14.82 14.36 5.91
N ARG A 476 15.07 15.54 5.32
CA ARG A 476 16.40 16.13 5.06
C ARG A 476 16.65 17.43 5.85
N GLY A 477 15.73 17.78 6.74
CA GLY A 477 15.78 18.99 7.57
C GLY A 477 15.09 20.20 6.96
N GLY A 478 14.34 20.02 5.87
CA GLY A 478 13.42 20.99 5.28
C GLY A 478 11.95 20.61 5.48
N TRP A 479 11.08 21.28 4.72
CA TRP A 479 9.63 21.15 4.80
C TRP A 479 8.99 21.03 3.44
N GLU A 480 8.03 20.11 3.31
CA GLU A 480 6.99 20.11 2.29
C GLU A 480 5.82 20.98 2.76
N LEU A 481 5.35 21.89 1.93
CA LEU A 481 4.33 22.89 2.27
C LEU A 481 3.12 22.74 1.35
N ALA A 482 1.92 22.71 1.92
CA ALA A 482 0.68 22.64 1.16
C ALA A 482 -0.31 23.70 1.63
N VAL A 483 -0.88 24.44 0.68
CA VAL A 483 -2.01 25.36 0.90
C VAL A 483 -3.26 24.69 0.35
N VAL A 484 -4.25 24.52 1.21
CA VAL A 484 -5.51 23.86 0.91
C VAL A 484 -6.63 24.87 1.08
N ARG A 485 -7.56 24.92 0.14
CA ARG A 485 -8.77 25.77 0.22
C ARG A 485 -10.00 24.95 -0.11
N PHE A 486 -11.00 24.96 0.76
CA PHE A 486 -12.23 24.20 0.61
C PHE A 486 -12.00 22.71 0.25
N GLY A 487 -11.06 22.06 0.95
CA GLY A 487 -10.69 20.66 0.72
C GLY A 487 -9.89 20.37 -0.57
N ARG A 488 -9.49 21.40 -1.32
CA ARG A 488 -8.69 21.27 -2.56
C ARG A 488 -7.27 21.77 -2.36
N LEU A 489 -6.29 21.10 -2.98
CA LEU A 489 -4.94 21.62 -3.01
C LEU A 489 -4.89 22.87 -3.91
N ALA A 490 -4.59 24.02 -3.30
CA ALA A 490 -4.52 25.33 -3.95
C ALA A 490 -3.08 25.74 -4.26
N GLY A 491 -2.12 25.29 -3.45
CA GLY A 491 -0.69 25.54 -3.66
C GLY A 491 0.16 24.45 -3.01
N ALA A 492 1.35 24.22 -3.57
CA ALA A 492 2.34 23.29 -3.05
C ALA A 492 3.74 23.89 -3.19
N GLY A 493 4.62 23.63 -2.23
CA GLY A 493 5.97 24.18 -2.21
C GLY A 493 6.90 23.43 -1.27
N VAL A 494 8.17 23.81 -1.26
CA VAL A 494 9.18 23.27 -0.35
C VAL A 494 9.98 24.40 0.28
N ALA A 495 10.35 24.24 1.56
CA ALA A 495 11.34 25.06 2.23
C ALA A 495 12.55 24.17 2.58
N PRO A 496 13.63 24.19 1.78
CA PRO A 496 14.81 23.38 2.02
C PRO A 496 15.50 23.69 3.35
N ARG A 497 16.36 22.78 3.81
CA ARG A 497 17.20 23.01 4.99
C ARG A 497 17.96 24.33 4.86
N GLY A 498 17.89 25.16 5.90
CA GLY A 498 18.53 26.47 5.95
C GLY A 498 17.66 27.63 5.43
N VAL A 499 16.51 27.33 4.80
CA VAL A 499 15.54 28.35 4.39
C VAL A 499 14.52 28.56 5.51
N ARG A 500 14.25 29.82 5.87
CA ARG A 500 13.18 30.17 6.81
C ARG A 500 11.82 29.80 6.19
N PRO A 501 10.99 28.93 6.81
CA PRO A 501 9.78 28.44 6.17
C PRO A 501 8.67 29.50 6.01
N MET A 502 8.52 30.42 6.96
CA MET A 502 7.39 31.35 6.99
C MET A 502 7.30 32.28 5.75
N PRO A 503 8.40 32.90 5.26
CA PRO A 503 8.35 33.64 4.00
C PRO A 503 7.92 32.80 2.78
N VAL A 504 8.29 31.51 2.75
CA VAL A 504 7.86 30.59 1.68
C VAL A 504 6.37 30.32 1.79
N VAL A 505 5.86 30.10 3.01
CA VAL A 505 4.42 29.94 3.28
C VAL A 505 3.64 31.18 2.83
N GLU A 506 4.08 32.38 3.21
CA GLU A 506 3.43 33.64 2.82
C GLU A 506 3.36 33.81 1.30
N SER A 507 4.48 33.59 0.61
CA SER A 507 4.55 33.63 -0.85
C SER A 507 3.67 32.56 -1.49
N LEU A 508 3.61 31.36 -0.91
CA LEU A 508 2.79 30.27 -1.42
C LEU A 508 1.30 30.59 -1.26
N CYS A 509 0.89 31.15 -0.13
CA CYS A 509 -0.50 31.55 0.10
C CYS A 509 -0.95 32.68 -0.84
N ALA A 510 -0.07 33.65 -1.10
CA ALA A 510 -0.34 34.76 -2.01
C ALA A 510 -0.46 34.32 -3.47
N SER A 511 0.30 33.29 -3.89
CA SER A 511 0.28 32.73 -5.25
C SER A 511 -0.64 31.53 -5.44
N ALA A 512 -1.19 30.97 -4.35
CA ALA A 512 -2.07 29.82 -4.38
C ALA A 512 -3.36 30.10 -5.17
N GLN A 513 -3.83 29.09 -5.88
CA GLN A 513 -5.03 29.15 -6.69
C GLN A 513 -6.25 29.64 -5.87
N THR A 514 -7.02 30.57 -6.44
CA THR A 514 -8.34 30.93 -5.90
C THR A 514 -9.30 29.77 -6.10
N VAL A 515 -9.91 29.29 -5.01
CA VAL A 515 -10.91 28.23 -5.02
C VAL A 515 -12.21 28.82 -4.49
N LEU A 516 -13.27 28.78 -5.30
CA LEU A 516 -14.61 29.17 -4.87
C LEU A 516 -15.38 27.94 -4.41
N PRO A 517 -16.08 27.99 -3.27
CA PRO A 517 -16.85 26.85 -2.78
C PRO A 517 -18.04 26.59 -3.71
N GLY A 518 -18.15 25.34 -4.16
CA GLY A 518 -19.31 24.84 -4.90
C GLY A 518 -20.40 24.27 -3.98
N PRO A 519 -21.52 23.77 -4.55
CA PRO A 519 -22.60 23.16 -3.78
C PRO A 519 -22.20 21.81 -3.17
N GLY A 520 -22.96 21.39 -2.16
CA GLY A 520 -22.84 20.07 -1.53
C GLY A 520 -21.80 20.02 -0.39
N PRO A 521 -21.71 18.88 0.31
CA PRO A 521 -20.97 18.74 1.57
C PRO A 521 -19.46 18.95 1.40
N LEU A 522 -18.91 18.71 0.21
CA LEU A 522 -17.48 18.88 -0.06
C LEU A 522 -17.13 20.19 -0.77
N ARG A 523 -18.03 21.17 -0.78
CA ARG A 523 -17.81 22.50 -1.38
C ARG A 523 -17.29 22.44 -2.83
N GLY A 524 -17.80 21.48 -3.62
CA GLY A 524 -17.39 21.24 -5.01
C GLY A 524 -16.05 20.50 -5.20
N ALA A 525 -15.34 20.15 -4.12
CA ALA A 525 -14.10 19.40 -4.20
C ALA A 525 -14.33 17.91 -4.55
N PRO A 526 -13.51 17.30 -5.44
CA PRO A 526 -13.59 15.87 -5.72
C PRO A 526 -13.28 15.05 -4.45
N PRO A 527 -14.08 14.03 -4.09
CA PRO A 527 -13.90 13.37 -2.80
C PRO A 527 -12.58 12.61 -2.64
N GLU A 528 -11.99 12.14 -3.74
CA GLU A 528 -10.66 11.52 -3.72
C GLU A 528 -9.56 12.54 -3.41
N GLU A 529 -9.70 13.78 -3.89
CA GLU A 529 -8.78 14.87 -3.59
C GLU A 529 -8.89 15.27 -2.12
N VAL A 530 -10.11 15.49 -1.61
CA VAL A 530 -10.34 15.84 -0.20
C VAL A 530 -9.74 14.78 0.73
N ARG A 531 -9.97 13.49 0.44
CA ARG A 531 -9.38 12.38 1.22
C ARG A 531 -7.86 12.36 1.18
N LEU A 532 -7.27 12.60 0.01
CA LEU A 532 -5.81 12.59 -0.16
C LEU A 532 -5.16 13.70 0.66
N VAL A 533 -5.71 14.92 0.57
CA VAL A 533 -5.23 16.09 1.30
C VAL A 533 -5.46 15.92 2.81
N TYR A 534 -6.66 15.53 3.22
CA TYR A 534 -6.99 15.25 4.63
C TYR A 534 -6.01 14.25 5.24
N ARG A 535 -5.76 13.12 4.54
CA ARG A 535 -4.79 12.12 4.99
C ARG A 535 -3.38 12.71 5.12
N TRP A 536 -2.97 13.56 4.18
CA TRP A 536 -1.64 14.18 4.26
C TRP A 536 -1.52 15.13 5.45
N LEU A 537 -2.57 15.88 5.78
CA LEU A 537 -2.56 16.78 6.94
C LEU A 537 -2.61 16.04 8.29
N THR A 538 -3.30 14.91 8.36
CA THR A 538 -3.56 14.18 9.62
C THR A 538 -2.57 13.05 9.91
N THR A 539 -1.66 12.73 8.97
CA THR A 539 -0.69 11.65 9.13
C THR A 539 0.73 12.12 8.81
N GLY A 540 1.74 11.34 9.20
CA GLY A 540 3.12 11.55 8.74
C GLY A 540 3.83 12.77 9.35
N GLY A 541 3.43 13.21 10.54
CA GLY A 541 4.11 14.29 11.27
C GLY A 541 3.87 15.70 10.72
N THR A 542 2.83 15.89 9.90
CA THR A 542 2.44 17.20 9.39
C THR A 542 2.03 18.13 10.53
N ARG A 543 2.48 19.39 10.46
CA ARG A 543 2.13 20.47 11.39
C ARG A 543 1.17 21.42 10.70
N LEU A 544 0.12 21.84 11.41
CA LEU A 544 -0.77 22.90 10.94
C LEU A 544 -0.11 24.25 11.22
N VAL A 545 0.17 25.01 10.16
CA VAL A 545 0.78 26.34 10.23
C VAL A 545 -0.29 27.42 10.35
N ARG A 546 -1.35 27.31 9.56
CA ARG A 546 -2.51 28.19 9.56
C ARG A 546 -3.77 27.38 9.28
N CYS A 547 -4.87 27.75 9.91
CA CYS A 547 -6.18 27.18 9.68
C CYS A 547 -7.22 28.30 9.85
N ASP A 548 -8.04 28.51 8.82
CA ASP A 548 -9.10 29.52 8.80
C ASP A 548 -10.38 28.94 8.18
N PRO A 549 -11.50 28.90 8.92
CA PRO A 549 -11.60 29.08 10.36
C PRO A 549 -10.82 27.98 11.13
N SER A 550 -10.80 28.06 12.46
CA SER A 550 -10.24 26.98 13.29
C SER A 550 -10.89 25.64 12.96
N TRP A 551 -10.07 24.60 12.80
CA TRP A 551 -10.56 23.25 12.54
C TRP A 551 -11.16 22.64 13.80
N SER A 552 -12.48 22.41 13.77
CA SER A 552 -13.24 21.71 14.81
C SER A 552 -14.16 20.65 14.19
N GLU A 553 -14.31 19.49 14.81
CA GLU A 553 -15.29 18.46 14.42
C GLU A 553 -16.55 18.53 15.32
N PRO A 554 -17.73 18.09 14.84
CA PRO A 554 -18.96 18.10 15.63
C PRO A 554 -18.88 17.18 16.85
N ALA A 555 -19.24 17.68 18.04
CA ALA A 555 -19.17 16.93 19.30
C ALA A 555 -20.14 15.74 19.34
N HIS A 556 -21.30 15.89 18.71
CA HIS A 556 -22.33 14.85 18.54
C HIS A 556 -22.23 14.19 17.16
N GLY A 557 -21.04 14.24 16.55
CA GLY A 557 -20.75 13.52 15.31
C GLY A 557 -20.45 12.04 15.57
N ALA A 558 -20.49 11.23 14.52
CA ALA A 558 -20.10 9.83 14.54
C ALA A 558 -18.60 9.61 14.88
N GLY A 559 -17.80 10.68 14.98
CA GLY A 559 -16.44 10.64 15.50
C GLY A 559 -16.35 10.11 16.94
N SER A 560 -17.33 10.43 17.80
CA SER A 560 -17.41 9.90 19.19
C SER A 560 -17.66 8.39 19.23
N TRP A 561 -18.15 7.82 18.13
CA TRP A 561 -18.48 6.40 17.98
C TRP A 561 -17.34 5.56 17.38
N ARG A 562 -16.19 6.16 17.05
CA ARG A 562 -15.06 5.47 16.41
C ARG A 562 -14.61 4.23 17.18
N GLU A 563 -14.39 4.37 18.49
CA GLU A 563 -13.97 3.24 19.34
C GLU A 563 -15.01 2.12 19.39
N TRP A 564 -16.30 2.47 19.49
CA TRP A 564 -17.38 1.49 19.47
C TRP A 564 -17.38 0.71 18.16
N ALA A 565 -17.25 1.40 17.03
CA ALA A 565 -17.25 0.79 15.70
C ALA A 565 -15.99 -0.06 15.44
N GLU A 566 -14.84 0.31 16.00
CA GLU A 566 -13.61 -0.48 15.95
C GLU A 566 -13.75 -1.79 16.74
N ARG A 567 -14.28 -1.74 17.97
CA ARG A 567 -14.56 -2.95 18.76
C ARG A 567 -15.56 -3.87 18.07
N ALA A 568 -16.62 -3.31 17.49
CA ALA A 568 -17.61 -4.05 16.72
C ALA A 568 -17.00 -4.77 15.51
N ARG A 569 -16.13 -4.10 14.74
CA ARG A 569 -15.42 -4.70 13.59
C ARG A 569 -14.43 -5.78 14.02
N ALA A 570 -13.72 -5.58 15.13
CA ALA A 570 -12.81 -6.59 15.66
C ALA A 570 -13.55 -7.89 16.02
N ALA A 571 -14.71 -7.78 16.66
CA ALA A 571 -15.56 -8.92 17.00
C ALA A 571 -16.11 -9.65 15.76
N ALA A 572 -16.43 -8.93 14.67
CA ALA A 572 -16.82 -9.55 13.41
C ALA A 572 -15.67 -10.32 12.73
N GLY A 573 -14.43 -9.85 12.90
CA GLY A 573 -13.24 -10.50 12.35
C GLY A 573 -12.85 -11.79 13.08
N THR A 574 -13.14 -11.90 14.38
CA THR A 574 -12.89 -13.11 15.18
C THR A 574 -13.86 -14.25 14.85
N ASP A 575 -15.08 -13.97 14.38
CA ASP A 575 -16.05 -15.03 13.99
C ASP A 575 -15.60 -15.85 12.77
N GLY A 576 -14.58 -15.39 12.02
CA GLY A 576 -13.93 -16.13 10.93
C GLY A 576 -12.73 -16.99 11.35
N ALA A 577 -12.24 -16.84 12.58
CA ALA A 577 -11.17 -17.66 13.15
C ALA A 577 -11.77 -18.45 14.31
N ALA A 578 -12.04 -19.73 14.06
CA ALA A 578 -12.58 -20.66 15.06
C ALA A 578 -11.95 -20.43 16.45
N ALA A 579 -12.82 -20.31 17.44
CA ALA A 579 -12.47 -20.23 18.85
C ALA A 579 -11.44 -21.31 19.21
N PRO A 580 -10.42 -21.00 20.04
CA PRO A 580 -9.67 -22.06 20.70
C PRO A 580 -10.64 -22.76 21.65
N SER A 581 -10.81 -24.06 21.41
CA SER A 581 -11.60 -24.97 22.23
C SER A 581 -11.23 -24.84 23.71
N GLU A 582 -12.23 -24.58 24.55
CA GLU A 582 -12.18 -24.98 25.96
C GLU A 582 -12.11 -26.51 26.03
N GLN A 583 -10.94 -27.03 26.40
CA GLN A 583 -10.79 -28.32 27.05
C GLN A 583 -9.40 -28.39 27.70
N SER A 584 -9.34 -28.13 29.01
CA SER A 584 -8.60 -28.95 29.98
C SER A 584 -8.64 -28.29 31.36
N LEU A 585 -9.62 -28.69 32.17
CA LEU A 585 -9.39 -28.91 33.58
C LEU A 585 -9.43 -30.42 33.79
N GLY A 586 -8.27 -30.99 34.09
CA GLY A 586 -8.11 -32.39 34.48
C GLY A 586 -6.62 -32.74 34.51
N ARG A 587 -5.92 -32.40 35.59
CA ARG A 587 -4.51 -32.74 35.79
C ARG A 587 -4.33 -34.27 35.90
N ALA A 588 -3.81 -34.90 34.84
CA ALA A 588 -2.94 -36.08 34.83
C ALA A 588 -2.67 -36.46 33.36
#